data_AF-A0ABD3SJK0-F1
#
_entry.id   AF-A0ABD3SJK0-F1
#
_cell.length_a   1.000
_cell.length_b   1.000
_cell.length_c   1.000
_cell.angle_alpha   90.00
_cell.angle_beta   90.00
_cell.angle_gamma   90.00
#
_symmetry.space_group_name_H-M   'P 1'
#
loop_
_entity.id
_entity.type
_entity.pdbx_description
1 polymer ?
#
loop_
_entity_poly.entity_id
_entity_poly.type
_entity_poly.pdbx_seq_one_letter_code
_entity_poly.pdbx_strand_id
1 'polypeptide(L)'
;MVGFLRAPKFVISRKVGGDKLKVTLLLYRDVHGSGVEIVIATPGRLIDMLDSHHTNLRRVTYLVLDEADRMLDMGFEPQIRKLVDQIRPDRQTLYWSATWPKEVEQLARRSLFNPYKVTIGSPDLKANHAIHQHVDIVTENQKYNKLVKLLEDIMDGSRILIFMDTKKGCDQITRQLRMDGWPALSIHGDKSQAERDWVLSEFRAGKSPIMTATDVAARGLDVKDVKYVINYDFPGSLEDYVHRIGRTGRAGAKGTAYTFFTAANARFAKELINILEEAGQKVSPDLVAMGRGAPPPPAFGSGRDRGRGYGGGRSWN
;
A
#
# COMPACT_ATOMS: atom_id res chain seq x y z
N MET A 1 47.97 -7.40 6.46
CA MET A 1 47.81 -7.66 5.01
C MET A 1 46.33 -7.48 4.67
N VAL A 2 45.90 -6.25 4.38
CA VAL A 2 44.50 -5.96 4.00
C VAL A 2 44.43 -6.06 2.49
N GLY A 3 43.99 -7.22 2.00
CA GLY A 3 43.75 -7.43 0.58
C GLY A 3 42.39 -6.86 0.21
N PHE A 4 42.36 -5.91 -0.73
CA PHE A 4 41.13 -5.52 -1.42
C PHE A 4 40.62 -6.73 -2.19
N LEU A 5 39.56 -7.37 -1.68
CA LEU A 5 38.80 -8.37 -2.43
C LEU A 5 38.17 -7.66 -3.63
N ARG A 6 38.59 -8.08 -4.82
CA ARG A 6 37.93 -7.77 -6.09
C ARG A 6 36.43 -8.04 -5.93
N ALA A 7 35.57 -7.07 -6.25
CA ALA A 7 34.13 -7.20 -6.11
C ALA A 7 33.64 -8.54 -6.72
N PRO A 8 32.88 -9.37 -5.99
CA PRO A 8 32.36 -10.61 -6.57
C PRO A 8 31.36 -10.27 -7.68
N LYS A 9 31.47 -10.96 -8.82
CA LYS A 9 30.43 -10.94 -9.84
C LYS A 9 29.27 -11.82 -9.34
N PHE A 10 28.21 -11.22 -8.82
CA PHE A 10 26.97 -11.92 -8.49
C PHE A 10 26.00 -11.86 -9.66
N VAL A 11 25.33 -12.98 -9.96
CA VAL A 11 24.18 -13.06 -10.85
C VAL A 11 22.91 -12.98 -10.00
N ILE A 12 22.00 -12.08 -10.38
CA ILE A 12 20.72 -11.85 -9.68
C ILE A 12 19.58 -12.21 -10.63
N SER A 13 18.63 -13.01 -10.17
CA SER A 13 17.41 -13.35 -10.90
C SER A 13 16.17 -12.94 -10.12
N ARG A 14 15.18 -12.39 -10.82
CA ARG A 14 13.87 -12.04 -10.28
C ARG A 14 12.82 -13.01 -10.83
N LYS A 15 12.11 -13.72 -9.94
CA LYS A 15 11.05 -14.68 -10.28
C LYS A 15 9.74 -14.27 -9.62
N VAL A 16 9.05 -13.32 -10.25
CA VAL A 16 7.78 -12.78 -9.76
C VAL A 16 6.66 -13.23 -10.69
N GLY A 17 5.64 -13.85 -10.14
CA GLY A 17 4.32 -13.95 -10.77
C GLY A 17 3.34 -13.17 -9.92
N GLY A 18 2.56 -12.27 -10.51
CA GLY A 18 1.47 -11.50 -9.86
C GLY A 18 1.83 -10.84 -8.52
N ASP A 19 1.91 -9.52 -8.51
CA ASP A 19 2.16 -8.67 -7.32
C ASP A 19 3.55 -8.80 -6.65
N LYS A 20 3.95 -7.74 -5.94
CA LYS A 20 5.35 -7.38 -5.68
C LYS A 20 5.89 -7.81 -4.32
N LEU A 21 5.56 -9.00 -3.83
CA LEU A 21 6.21 -9.52 -2.63
C LEU A 21 7.53 -10.20 -2.97
N LYS A 22 8.57 -9.97 -2.16
CA LYS A 22 9.94 -10.38 -2.44
C LYS A 22 10.48 -11.23 -1.28
N VAL A 23 10.52 -12.53 -1.48
CA VAL A 23 11.45 -13.43 -0.78
C VAL A 23 12.81 -13.25 -1.46
N THR A 24 13.80 -12.75 -0.72
CA THR A 24 15.19 -12.72 -1.23
C THR A 24 15.92 -13.92 -0.66
N LEU A 25 16.22 -14.88 -1.53
CA LEU A 25 17.02 -16.06 -1.23
C LEU A 25 18.43 -15.84 -1.76
N LEU A 26 19.41 -16.09 -0.91
CA LEU A 26 20.81 -16.05 -1.28
C LEU A 26 21.38 -17.48 -1.30
N LEU A 27 21.88 -17.82 -2.49
CA LEU A 27 22.61 -18.99 -3.00
C LEU A 27 21.79 -20.09 -3.70
N TYR A 28 21.84 -20.06 -5.03
CA TYR A 28 21.42 -21.11 -5.96
C TYR A 28 22.59 -21.49 -6.91
N ARG A 29 22.56 -22.71 -7.46
CA ARG A 29 23.38 -23.10 -8.62
C ARG A 29 22.54 -24.12 -9.40
N ASP A 30 22.15 -23.74 -10.61
CA ASP A 30 21.43 -24.66 -11.50
C ASP A 30 22.39 -25.67 -12.14
N VAL A 31 21.83 -26.81 -12.51
CA VAL A 31 22.47 -27.89 -13.28
C VAL A 31 22.47 -27.56 -14.79
N HIS A 32 21.76 -26.51 -15.23
CA HIS A 32 21.69 -26.11 -16.64
C HIS A 32 22.11 -24.64 -16.88
N GLY A 33 23.41 -24.45 -17.09
CA GLY A 33 23.97 -23.39 -17.96
C GLY A 33 24.25 -22.01 -17.37
N SER A 34 23.46 -21.51 -16.40
CA SER A 34 23.79 -20.25 -15.70
C SER A 34 23.11 -20.20 -14.33
N GLY A 35 23.88 -20.55 -13.30
CA GLY A 35 23.44 -20.43 -11.90
C GLY A 35 23.27 -18.97 -11.48
N VAL A 36 22.51 -18.76 -10.40
CA VAL A 36 22.20 -17.44 -9.86
C VAL A 36 22.52 -17.45 -8.37
N GLU A 37 23.24 -16.47 -7.87
CA GLU A 37 23.56 -16.37 -6.44
C GLU A 37 22.44 -15.69 -5.64
N ILE A 38 21.61 -14.84 -6.24
CA ILE A 38 20.52 -14.12 -5.57
C ILE A 38 19.19 -14.33 -6.31
N VAL A 39 18.19 -14.90 -5.64
CA VAL A 39 16.83 -15.04 -6.17
C VAL A 39 15.88 -14.14 -5.39
N ILE A 40 15.15 -13.28 -6.11
CA ILE A 40 14.07 -12.46 -5.54
C ILE A 40 12.74 -12.97 -6.10
N ALA A 41 11.84 -13.50 -5.27
CA ALA A 41 10.63 -14.17 -5.73
C ALA A 41 9.37 -13.92 -4.88
N THR A 42 8.19 -14.01 -5.49
CA THR A 42 6.93 -14.14 -4.73
C THR A 42 6.77 -15.58 -4.21
N PRO A 43 6.20 -15.81 -3.01
CA PRO A 43 6.09 -17.17 -2.45
C PRO A 43 5.40 -18.16 -3.39
N GLY A 44 4.27 -17.76 -3.99
CA GLY A 44 3.53 -18.61 -4.93
C GLY A 44 4.37 -19.02 -6.14
N ARG A 45 4.97 -18.05 -6.84
CA ARG A 45 5.77 -18.34 -8.05
C ARG A 45 6.98 -19.22 -7.75
N LEU A 46 7.61 -19.02 -6.60
CA LEU A 46 8.75 -19.84 -6.19
C LEU A 46 8.34 -21.28 -5.91
N ILE A 47 7.20 -21.50 -5.25
CA ILE A 47 6.67 -22.84 -5.02
C ILE A 47 6.38 -23.53 -6.35
N ASP A 48 5.73 -22.86 -7.30
CA ASP A 48 5.46 -23.44 -8.62
C ASP A 48 6.75 -23.92 -9.31
N MET A 49 7.83 -23.15 -9.18
CA MET A 49 9.14 -23.52 -9.74
C MET A 49 9.80 -24.70 -9.03
N LEU A 50 9.61 -24.82 -7.71
CA LEU A 50 10.11 -25.95 -6.92
C LEU A 50 9.34 -27.23 -7.22
N ASP A 51 8.01 -27.13 -7.25
CA ASP A 51 7.10 -28.24 -7.55
C ASP A 51 7.29 -28.74 -8.99
N SER A 52 7.57 -27.83 -9.93
CA SER A 52 7.90 -28.17 -11.32
C SER A 52 9.37 -28.56 -11.53
N HIS A 53 10.16 -28.72 -10.46
CA HIS A 53 11.59 -29.08 -10.49
C HIS A 53 12.48 -28.19 -11.36
N HIS A 54 12.09 -26.94 -11.59
CA HIS A 54 12.90 -25.96 -12.31
C HIS A 54 13.99 -25.35 -11.42
N THR A 55 13.90 -25.52 -10.10
CA THR A 55 14.88 -25.01 -9.13
C THR A 55 14.90 -25.85 -7.85
N ASN A 56 15.84 -25.59 -6.94
CA ASN A 56 15.91 -26.21 -5.62
C ASN A 56 16.54 -25.23 -4.60
N LEU A 57 16.26 -25.43 -3.31
CA LEU A 57 16.76 -24.56 -2.23
C LEU A 57 17.91 -25.17 -1.42
N ARG A 58 18.55 -26.26 -1.90
CA ARG A 58 19.50 -27.06 -1.12
C ARG A 58 20.75 -26.28 -0.68
N ARG A 59 21.13 -25.24 -1.43
CA ARG A 59 22.32 -24.41 -1.17
C ARG A 59 22.02 -23.08 -0.48
N VAL A 60 20.75 -22.79 -0.21
CA VAL A 60 20.37 -21.52 0.40
C VAL A 60 20.85 -21.50 1.85
N THR A 61 21.79 -20.61 2.16
CA THR A 61 22.30 -20.38 3.52
C THR A 61 21.79 -19.07 4.11
N TYR A 62 21.05 -18.28 3.33
CA TYR A 62 20.57 -16.97 3.76
C TYR A 62 19.18 -16.70 3.17
N LEU A 63 18.20 -16.51 4.05
CA LEU A 63 16.80 -16.29 3.72
C LEU A 63 16.35 -14.93 4.26
N VAL A 64 15.72 -14.12 3.41
CA VAL A 64 15.09 -12.86 3.80
C VAL A 64 13.60 -12.91 3.52
N LEU A 65 12.80 -12.65 4.56
CA LEU A 65 11.37 -12.44 4.50
C LEU A 65 11.09 -10.95 4.73
N ASP A 66 10.87 -10.23 3.63
CA ASP A 66 10.57 -8.80 3.61
C ASP A 66 9.06 -8.55 3.58
N GLU A 67 8.60 -7.49 4.25
CA GLU A 67 7.17 -7.21 4.53
C GLU A 67 6.43 -8.45 5.11
N ALA A 68 7.01 -9.08 6.15
CA ALA A 68 6.54 -10.37 6.67
C ALA A 68 5.08 -10.36 7.19
N ASP A 69 4.66 -9.29 7.86
CA ASP A 69 3.26 -9.00 8.21
C ASP A 69 2.33 -9.09 7.00
N ARG A 70 2.72 -8.46 5.89
CA ARG A 70 1.89 -8.40 4.69
C ARG A 70 1.80 -9.70 3.94
N MET A 71 2.85 -10.52 3.98
CA MET A 71 2.75 -11.86 3.42
C MET A 71 1.72 -12.70 4.18
N LEU A 72 1.60 -12.52 5.51
CA LEU A 72 0.58 -13.20 6.30
C LEU A 72 -0.83 -12.66 6.02
N ASP A 73 -1.00 -11.34 5.91
CA ASP A 73 -2.29 -10.71 5.56
C ASP A 73 -2.84 -11.24 4.22
N MET A 74 -1.95 -11.54 3.28
CA MET A 74 -2.31 -12.10 1.96
C MET A 74 -2.56 -13.61 1.98
N GLY A 75 -2.49 -14.24 3.14
CA GLY A 75 -2.67 -15.68 3.29
C GLY A 75 -1.51 -16.50 2.75
N PHE A 76 -0.30 -15.93 2.59
CA PHE A 76 0.88 -16.68 2.14
C PHE A 76 1.56 -17.49 3.24
N GLU A 77 1.00 -17.56 4.44
CA GLU A 77 1.58 -18.34 5.53
C GLU A 77 1.87 -19.81 5.15
N PRO A 78 0.92 -20.57 4.54
CA PRO A 78 1.19 -21.95 4.16
C PRO A 78 2.34 -22.06 3.15
N GLN A 79 2.42 -21.12 2.21
CA GLN A 79 3.46 -21.05 1.19
C GLN A 79 4.83 -20.76 1.83
N ILE A 80 4.91 -19.80 2.75
CA ILE A 80 6.16 -19.48 3.46
C ILE A 80 6.63 -20.69 4.25
N ARG A 81 5.74 -21.36 5.00
CA ARG A 81 6.09 -22.57 5.75
C ARG A 81 6.66 -23.65 4.83
N LYS A 82 5.98 -23.96 3.72
CA LYS A 82 6.44 -24.92 2.71
C LYS A 82 7.81 -24.57 2.13
N LEU A 83 8.13 -23.29 1.95
CA LEU A 83 9.44 -22.84 1.48
C LEU A 83 10.52 -23.01 2.56
N VAL A 84 10.24 -22.56 3.77
CA VAL A 84 11.15 -22.62 4.93
C VAL A 84 11.56 -24.06 5.24
N ASP A 85 10.62 -25.01 5.15
CA ASP A 85 10.84 -26.44 5.41
C ASP A 85 11.72 -27.11 4.34
N GLN A 86 11.79 -26.55 3.13
CA GLN A 86 12.64 -27.06 2.04
C GLN A 86 14.07 -26.51 2.07
N ILE A 87 14.37 -25.57 2.97
CA ILE A 87 15.71 -25.00 3.13
C ILE A 87 16.40 -25.67 4.31
N ARG A 88 17.71 -25.89 4.17
CA ARG A 88 18.57 -26.37 5.26
C ARG A 88 18.36 -25.56 6.57
N PRO A 89 18.36 -26.21 7.75
CA PRO A 89 18.02 -25.56 9.02
C PRO A 89 19.11 -24.61 9.53
N ASP A 90 20.36 -24.81 9.14
CA ASP A 90 21.54 -24.01 9.52
C ASP A 90 21.73 -22.76 8.65
N ARG A 91 20.65 -22.26 8.04
CA ARG A 91 20.62 -20.99 7.33
C ARG A 91 20.53 -19.81 8.30
N GLN A 92 21.06 -18.66 7.90
CA GLN A 92 20.70 -17.39 8.51
C GLN A 92 19.36 -16.92 7.95
N THR A 93 18.44 -16.48 8.83
CA THR A 93 17.12 -16.00 8.41
C THR A 93 16.88 -14.60 8.97
N LEU A 94 16.44 -13.67 8.12
CA LEU A 94 16.11 -12.29 8.49
C LEU A 94 14.64 -12.01 8.17
N TYR A 95 13.97 -11.36 9.12
CA TYR A 95 12.63 -10.83 8.95
C TYR A 95 12.71 -9.31 8.94
N TRP A 96 12.05 -8.71 7.96
CA TRP A 96 11.83 -7.27 7.88
C TRP A 96 10.34 -7.03 7.81
N SER A 97 9.84 -6.15 8.68
CA SER A 97 8.43 -5.81 8.71
C SER A 97 8.24 -4.47 9.41
N ALA A 98 7.23 -3.72 8.97
CA ALA A 98 6.85 -2.46 9.58
C ALA A 98 6.04 -2.66 10.86
N THR A 99 5.33 -3.79 10.97
CA THR A 99 4.53 -4.15 12.14
C THR A 99 5.00 -5.50 12.69
N TRP A 100 4.66 -5.83 13.94
CA TRP A 100 5.06 -7.12 14.54
C TRP A 100 3.91 -7.79 15.29
N PRO A 101 2.83 -8.16 14.59
CA PRO A 101 1.67 -8.81 15.20
C PRO A 101 2.00 -10.25 15.65
N LYS A 102 1.11 -10.86 16.43
CA LYS A 102 1.32 -12.19 17.03
C LYS A 102 1.57 -13.28 15.97
N GLU A 103 0.95 -13.15 14.81
CA GLU A 103 1.04 -14.06 13.68
C GLU A 103 2.46 -14.06 13.10
N VAL A 104 3.04 -12.87 12.91
CA VAL A 104 4.46 -12.71 12.48
C VAL A 104 5.39 -13.28 13.53
N GLU A 105 5.12 -13.00 14.81
CA GLU A 105 5.93 -13.53 15.91
C GLU A 105 5.90 -15.06 15.96
N GLN A 106 4.74 -15.69 15.77
CA GLN A 106 4.61 -17.14 15.72
C GLN A 106 5.38 -17.75 14.55
N LEU A 107 5.31 -17.12 13.36
CA LEU A 107 6.07 -17.56 12.20
C LEU A 107 7.58 -17.45 12.46
N ALA A 108 8.02 -16.30 13.00
CA ALA A 108 9.42 -16.03 13.32
C ALA A 108 9.96 -17.02 14.37
N ARG A 109 9.20 -17.34 15.43
CA ARG A 109 9.61 -18.32 16.46
C ARG A 109 9.86 -19.71 15.90
N ARG A 110 9.21 -20.09 14.80
CA ARG A 110 9.40 -21.40 14.14
C ARG A 110 10.59 -21.41 13.18
N SER A 111 10.85 -20.28 12.52
CA SER A 111 11.81 -20.21 11.41
C SER A 111 13.18 -19.63 11.81
N LEU A 112 13.25 -18.91 12.94
CA LEU A 112 14.46 -18.27 13.45
C LEU A 112 15.07 -19.08 14.59
N PHE A 113 16.40 -19.11 14.64
CA PHE A 113 17.19 -19.68 15.74
C PHE A 113 17.94 -18.57 16.47
N ASN A 114 17.70 -18.41 17.77
CA ASN A 114 18.28 -17.36 18.63
C ASN A 114 18.30 -15.95 18.00
N PRO A 115 17.13 -15.38 17.62
CA PRO A 115 17.09 -14.12 16.90
C PRO A 115 17.34 -12.89 17.79
N TYR A 116 18.01 -11.89 17.23
CA TYR A 116 18.01 -10.53 17.77
C TYR A 116 16.86 -9.74 17.16
N LYS A 117 16.06 -9.09 18.02
CA LYS A 117 14.99 -8.17 17.58
C LYS A 117 15.47 -6.73 17.71
N VAL A 118 15.49 -6.01 16.60
CA VAL A 118 15.78 -4.58 16.55
C VAL A 118 14.50 -3.85 16.16
N THR A 119 14.01 -2.96 17.01
CA THR A 119 12.86 -2.10 16.75
C THR A 119 13.34 -0.66 16.62
N ILE A 120 12.96 0.02 15.56
CA ILE A 120 13.21 1.46 15.36
C ILE A 120 11.88 2.17 15.58
N GLY A 121 11.79 3.03 16.60
CA GLY A 121 10.55 3.73 16.97
C GLY A 121 9.75 3.01 18.07
N SER A 122 8.45 3.34 18.18
CA SER A 122 7.52 2.68 19.11
C SER A 122 6.92 1.42 18.47
N PRO A 123 6.60 0.37 19.24
CA PRO A 123 5.82 -0.77 18.75
C PRO A 123 4.38 -0.42 18.32
N ASP A 124 3.87 0.75 18.72
CA ASP A 124 2.55 1.23 18.29
C ASP A 124 2.58 1.69 16.84
N LEU A 125 1.44 1.54 16.15
CA LEU A 125 1.29 1.98 14.77
C LEU A 125 1.42 3.51 14.69
N LYS A 126 2.60 4.00 14.30
CA LYS A 126 2.88 5.43 14.19
C LYS A 126 3.00 5.85 12.74
N ALA A 127 2.27 6.90 12.38
CA ALA A 127 2.47 7.59 11.11
C ALA A 127 3.80 8.36 11.15
N ASN A 128 4.46 8.51 10.00
CA ASN A 128 5.63 9.36 9.92
C ASN A 128 5.22 10.83 10.15
N HIS A 129 5.80 11.47 11.17
CA HIS A 129 5.51 12.86 11.56
C HIS A 129 5.84 13.89 10.47
N ALA A 130 6.65 13.52 9.46
CA ALA A 130 6.94 14.37 8.30
C ALA A 130 5.78 14.47 7.29
N ILE A 131 4.69 13.73 7.49
CA ILE A 131 3.54 13.69 6.58
C ILE A 131 2.40 14.54 7.15
N HIS A 132 2.00 15.56 6.40
CA HIS A 132 0.78 16.32 6.66
C HIS A 132 -0.44 15.49 6.22
N GLN A 133 -1.38 15.26 7.13
CA GLN A 133 -2.52 14.36 6.92
C GLN A 133 -3.83 15.15 6.96
N HIS A 134 -4.58 15.11 5.86
CA HIS A 134 -5.91 15.68 5.73
C HIS A 134 -6.95 14.56 5.61
N VAL A 135 -8.00 14.63 6.42
CA VAL A 135 -9.14 13.72 6.35
C VAL A 135 -10.41 14.51 6.05
N ASP A 136 -10.95 14.29 4.86
CA ASP A 136 -12.22 14.87 4.40
C ASP A 136 -13.34 13.85 4.58
N ILE A 137 -14.34 14.20 5.39
CA ILE A 137 -15.55 13.40 5.51
C ILE A 137 -16.43 13.65 4.28
N VAL A 138 -16.69 12.61 3.50
CA VAL A 138 -17.46 12.69 2.25
C VAL A 138 -18.43 11.52 2.10
N THR A 139 -19.42 11.68 1.23
CA THR A 139 -20.21 10.55 0.71
C THR A 139 -19.57 9.98 -0.55
N GLU A 140 -19.89 8.74 -0.91
CA GLU A 140 -19.34 8.07 -2.10
C GLU A 140 -19.55 8.90 -3.38
N ASN A 141 -20.72 9.51 -3.54
CA ASN A 141 -21.05 10.32 -4.72
C ASN A 141 -20.25 11.64 -4.80
N GLN A 142 -19.70 12.10 -3.68
CA GLN A 142 -18.91 13.34 -3.62
C GLN A 142 -17.43 13.11 -3.93
N LYS A 143 -16.93 11.87 -3.82
CA LYS A 143 -15.49 11.57 -3.92
C LYS A 143 -14.88 12.05 -5.24
N TYR A 144 -15.54 11.84 -6.38
CA TYR A 144 -14.98 12.23 -7.68
C TYR A 144 -14.86 13.75 -7.83
N ASN A 145 -15.92 14.50 -7.53
CA ASN A 145 -15.90 15.96 -7.60
C ASN A 145 -14.87 16.55 -6.61
N LYS A 146 -14.76 15.96 -5.42
CA LYS A 146 -13.75 16.35 -4.43
C LYS A 146 -12.33 16.02 -4.92
N LEU A 147 -12.13 14.90 -5.60
CA LEU A 147 -10.85 14.53 -6.21
C LEU A 147 -10.43 15.55 -7.27
N VAL A 148 -11.31 15.89 -8.22
CA VAL A 148 -11.01 16.83 -9.29
C VAL A 148 -10.64 18.19 -8.71
N LYS A 149 -11.45 18.72 -7.78
CA LYS A 149 -11.15 19.99 -7.11
C LYS A 149 -9.81 19.95 -6.37
N LEU A 150 -9.52 18.85 -5.67
CA LEU A 150 -8.24 18.67 -5.01
C LEU A 150 -7.07 18.66 -6.00
N LEU A 151 -7.22 17.98 -7.14
CA LEU A 151 -6.21 17.95 -8.20
C LEU A 151 -5.98 19.35 -8.80
N GLU A 152 -7.04 20.14 -9.02
CA GLU A 152 -6.93 21.53 -9.45
C GLU A 152 -6.11 22.38 -8.47
N ASP A 153 -6.31 22.17 -7.16
CA ASP A 153 -5.62 22.92 -6.11
C ASP A 153 -4.13 22.51 -5.95
N ILE A 154 -3.79 21.23 -6.11
CA ILE A 154 -2.46 20.70 -5.77
C ILE A 154 -1.57 20.36 -6.98
N MET A 155 -2.12 20.32 -8.20
CA MET A 155 -1.36 19.94 -9.39
C MET A 155 -0.30 20.99 -9.72
N ASP A 156 0.96 20.65 -9.42
CA ASP A 156 2.15 21.44 -9.73
C ASP A 156 3.15 20.65 -10.60
N GLY A 157 2.69 19.55 -11.22
CA GLY A 157 3.52 18.60 -11.95
C GLY A 157 4.19 17.55 -11.06
N SER A 158 4.05 17.63 -9.73
CA SER A 158 4.56 16.60 -8.82
C SER A 158 3.79 15.29 -8.95
N ARG A 159 4.46 14.19 -8.61
CA ARG A 159 3.86 12.85 -8.61
C ARG A 159 2.79 12.72 -7.51
N ILE A 160 1.61 12.24 -7.92
CA ILE A 160 0.43 11.98 -7.11
C ILE A 160 0.09 10.49 -7.21
N LEU A 161 0.00 9.83 -6.06
CA LEU A 161 -0.42 8.43 -5.96
C LEU A 161 -1.82 8.36 -5.34
N ILE A 162 -2.78 7.84 -6.09
CA ILE A 162 -4.17 7.70 -5.67
C ILE A 162 -4.47 6.23 -5.37
N PHE A 163 -4.83 5.93 -4.13
CA PHE A 163 -5.18 4.59 -3.69
C PHE A 163 -6.69 4.34 -3.80
N MET A 164 -7.02 3.19 -4.39
CA MET A 164 -8.37 2.67 -4.56
C MET A 164 -8.45 1.27 -3.95
N ASP A 165 -9.65 0.86 -3.53
CA ASP A 165 -9.85 -0.48 -2.95
C ASP A 165 -9.88 -1.57 -4.04
N THR A 166 -10.50 -1.26 -5.18
CA THR A 166 -10.74 -2.26 -6.25
C THR A 166 -10.00 -1.94 -7.55
N LYS A 167 -9.65 -3.02 -8.27
CA LYS A 167 -9.04 -2.96 -9.61
C LYS A 167 -9.95 -2.24 -10.61
N LYS A 168 -11.25 -2.56 -10.57
CA LYS A 168 -12.28 -1.91 -11.40
C LYS A 168 -12.37 -0.42 -11.10
N GLY A 169 -12.32 -0.04 -9.82
CA GLY A 169 -12.28 1.36 -9.40
C GLY A 169 -11.08 2.12 -9.98
N CYS A 170 -9.87 1.52 -9.95
CA CYS A 170 -8.69 2.13 -10.56
C CYS A 170 -8.90 2.46 -12.03
N ASP A 171 -9.42 1.51 -12.81
CA ASP A 171 -9.63 1.71 -14.25
C ASP A 171 -10.77 2.70 -14.54
N GLN A 172 -11.86 2.65 -13.78
CA GLN A 172 -12.98 3.58 -13.93
C GLN A 172 -12.54 5.02 -13.66
N ILE A 173 -11.91 5.28 -12.51
CA ILE A 173 -11.45 6.62 -12.14
C ILE A 173 -10.37 7.11 -13.08
N THR A 174 -9.43 6.26 -13.48
CA THR A 174 -8.39 6.65 -14.46
C THR A 174 -8.99 7.03 -15.80
N ARG A 175 -10.00 6.29 -16.29
CA ARG A 175 -10.70 6.63 -17.52
C ARG A 175 -11.41 7.99 -17.38
N GLN A 176 -12.08 8.22 -16.27
CA GLN A 176 -12.79 9.48 -16.03
C GLN A 176 -11.83 10.67 -15.97
N LEU A 177 -10.74 10.54 -15.21
CA LEU A 177 -9.67 11.54 -15.15
C LEU A 177 -9.10 11.85 -16.55
N ARG A 178 -8.85 10.83 -17.38
CA ARG A 178 -8.37 11.02 -18.76
C ARG A 178 -9.37 11.73 -19.66
N MET A 179 -10.68 11.43 -19.52
CA MET A 179 -11.72 12.14 -20.28
C MET A 179 -11.79 13.61 -19.89
N ASP A 180 -11.52 13.93 -18.63
CA ASP A 180 -11.44 15.29 -18.11
C ASP A 180 -10.08 15.97 -18.40
N GLY A 181 -9.17 15.30 -19.14
CA GLY A 181 -7.89 15.85 -19.60
C GLY A 181 -6.71 15.62 -18.65
N TRP A 182 -6.88 14.88 -17.55
CA TRP A 182 -5.81 14.62 -16.60
C TRP A 182 -4.84 13.52 -17.08
N PRO A 183 -3.52 13.72 -16.95
CA PRO A 183 -2.50 12.74 -17.33
C PRO A 183 -2.37 11.62 -16.29
N ALA A 184 -3.35 10.72 -16.26
CA ALA A 184 -3.47 9.64 -15.29
C ALA A 184 -3.11 8.24 -15.85
N LEU A 185 -2.53 7.40 -15.00
CA LEU A 185 -2.24 5.98 -15.24
C LEU A 185 -2.93 5.11 -14.18
N SER A 186 -3.13 3.81 -14.47
CA SER A 186 -3.60 2.82 -13.48
C SER A 186 -2.64 1.65 -13.35
N ILE A 187 -2.44 1.16 -12.12
CA ILE A 187 -1.67 -0.06 -11.84
C ILE A 187 -2.40 -0.95 -10.83
N HIS A 188 -2.65 -2.21 -11.19
CA HIS A 188 -3.36 -3.17 -10.34
C HIS A 188 -3.07 -4.63 -10.73
N GLY A 189 -3.61 -5.57 -9.95
CA GLY A 189 -3.55 -7.03 -10.13
C GLY A 189 -3.64 -7.51 -11.58
N ASP A 190 -4.69 -7.09 -12.28
CA ASP A 190 -5.00 -7.60 -13.63
C ASP A 190 -4.19 -6.98 -14.77
N LYS A 191 -3.33 -5.98 -14.51
CA LYS A 191 -2.40 -5.46 -15.53
C LYS A 191 -1.30 -6.49 -15.78
N SER A 192 -0.97 -6.73 -17.05
CA SER A 192 0.16 -7.56 -17.43
C SER A 192 1.48 -6.98 -16.90
N GLN A 193 2.51 -7.81 -16.77
CA GLN A 193 3.81 -7.36 -16.26
C GLN A 193 4.43 -6.28 -17.17
N ALA A 194 4.27 -6.40 -18.49
CA ALA A 194 4.75 -5.39 -19.45
C ALA A 194 4.05 -4.04 -19.26
N GLU A 195 2.72 -4.04 -19.07
CA GLU A 195 1.96 -2.81 -18.77
C GLU A 195 2.38 -2.20 -17.43
N ARG A 196 2.56 -3.04 -16.39
CA ARG A 196 3.05 -2.57 -15.09
C ARG A 196 4.41 -1.89 -15.22
N ASP A 197 5.34 -2.49 -15.96
CA ASP A 197 6.68 -1.93 -16.13
C ASP A 197 6.64 -0.62 -16.94
N TRP A 198 5.80 -0.54 -17.97
CA TRP A 198 5.58 0.69 -18.73
C TRP A 198 4.97 1.81 -17.87
N VAL A 199 3.87 1.54 -17.15
CA VAL A 199 3.22 2.52 -16.25
C VAL A 199 4.21 3.06 -15.23
N LEU A 200 5.04 2.20 -14.65
CA LEU A 200 6.06 2.61 -13.69
C LEU A 200 7.16 3.45 -14.30
N SER A 201 7.55 3.15 -15.54
CA SER A 201 8.53 3.96 -16.25
C SER A 201 8.01 5.37 -16.53
N GLU A 202 6.76 5.49 -16.99
CA GLU A 202 6.11 6.78 -17.29
C GLU A 202 5.88 7.62 -16.02
N PHE A 203 5.43 6.97 -14.93
CA PHE A 203 5.23 7.63 -13.64
C PHE A 203 6.55 8.12 -13.04
N ARG A 204 7.62 7.29 -13.08
CA ARG A 204 8.96 7.69 -12.60
C ARG A 204 9.58 8.81 -13.45
N ALA A 205 9.34 8.80 -14.76
CA ALA A 205 9.79 9.85 -15.67
C ALA A 205 9.01 11.17 -15.50
N GLY A 206 7.91 11.18 -14.73
CA GLY A 206 7.07 12.35 -14.52
C GLY A 206 6.20 12.73 -15.73
N LYS A 207 6.17 11.91 -16.79
CA LYS A 207 5.37 12.16 -17.99
C LYS A 207 3.87 12.09 -17.71
N SER A 208 3.47 11.19 -16.82
CA SER A 208 2.12 11.12 -16.28
C SER A 208 2.20 11.20 -14.76
N PRO A 209 1.97 12.38 -14.16
CA PRO A 209 2.17 12.61 -12.74
C PRO A 209 1.10 11.98 -11.85
N ILE A 210 -0.04 11.51 -12.39
CA ILE A 210 -1.10 10.88 -11.60
C ILE A 210 -1.09 9.38 -11.83
N MET A 211 -1.04 8.59 -10.77
CA MET A 211 -1.18 7.13 -10.84
C MET A 211 -2.23 6.65 -9.85
N THR A 212 -3.26 5.96 -10.33
CA THR A 212 -4.20 5.21 -9.48
C THR A 212 -3.65 3.81 -9.23
N ALA A 213 -3.81 3.29 -8.01
CA ALA A 213 -3.30 1.98 -7.64
C ALA A 213 -4.17 1.28 -6.58
N THR A 214 -4.19 -0.06 -6.64
CA THR A 214 -4.60 -0.88 -5.50
C THR A 214 -3.40 -1.13 -4.57
N ASP A 215 -3.67 -1.47 -3.31
CA ASP A 215 -2.62 -1.77 -2.31
C ASP A 215 -1.60 -2.77 -2.84
N VAL A 216 -2.08 -3.88 -3.40
CA VAL A 216 -1.21 -4.97 -3.81
C VAL A 216 -0.24 -4.58 -4.94
N ALA A 217 -0.67 -3.70 -5.84
CA ALA A 217 0.18 -3.20 -6.93
C ALA A 217 1.14 -2.10 -6.49
N ALA A 218 0.77 -1.38 -5.42
CA ALA A 218 1.56 -0.29 -4.87
C ALA A 218 2.61 -0.73 -3.83
N ARG A 219 2.48 -1.92 -3.27
CA ARG A 219 3.49 -2.52 -2.36
C ARG A 219 4.83 -2.72 -3.09
N GLY A 220 5.93 -2.47 -2.39
CA GLY A 220 7.27 -2.48 -3.00
C GLY A 220 7.48 -1.50 -4.16
N LEU A 221 6.58 -0.52 -4.37
CA LEU A 221 6.87 0.62 -5.23
C LEU A 221 7.98 1.44 -4.59
N ASP A 222 9.20 1.26 -5.10
CA ASP A 222 10.24 2.27 -5.00
C ASP A 222 9.98 3.29 -6.12
N VAL A 223 9.10 4.23 -5.80
CA VAL A 223 8.98 5.49 -6.52
C VAL A 223 9.41 6.55 -5.53
N LYS A 224 10.61 7.09 -5.73
CA LYS A 224 11.11 8.25 -4.99
C LYS A 224 10.17 9.43 -5.27
N ASP A 225 10.19 10.48 -4.46
CA ASP A 225 9.54 11.78 -4.72
C ASP A 225 8.03 11.77 -5.11
N VAL A 226 7.24 10.86 -4.54
CA VAL A 226 5.78 11.08 -4.49
C VAL A 226 5.52 12.19 -3.49
N LYS A 227 4.99 13.33 -3.94
CA LYS A 227 4.67 14.48 -3.08
C LYS A 227 3.34 14.30 -2.39
N TYR A 228 2.34 13.86 -3.15
CA TYR A 228 0.96 13.71 -2.68
C TYR A 228 0.50 12.26 -2.73
N VAL A 229 -0.08 11.80 -1.62
CA VAL A 229 -0.83 10.54 -1.55
C VAL A 229 -2.30 10.88 -1.35
N ILE A 230 -3.19 10.23 -2.11
CA ILE A 230 -4.64 10.40 -1.97
C ILE A 230 -5.25 9.04 -1.72
N ASN A 231 -5.84 8.83 -0.55
CA ASN A 231 -6.70 7.68 -0.28
C ASN A 231 -8.11 8.03 -0.77
N TYR A 232 -8.42 7.68 -2.03
CA TYR A 232 -9.75 7.86 -2.59
C TYR A 232 -10.76 6.94 -1.89
N ASP A 233 -10.33 5.71 -1.63
CA ASP A 233 -11.02 4.77 -0.74
C ASP A 233 -10.20 4.58 0.53
N PHE A 234 -10.83 4.67 1.70
CA PHE A 234 -10.17 4.34 2.95
C PHE A 234 -9.80 2.85 2.98
N PRO A 235 -8.58 2.48 3.41
CA PRO A 235 -8.14 1.08 3.43
C PRO A 235 -8.93 0.20 4.39
N GLY A 236 -8.83 -1.11 4.18
CA GLY A 236 -9.46 -2.11 5.06
C GLY A 236 -8.83 -2.25 6.44
N SER A 237 -7.68 -1.62 6.69
CA SER A 237 -6.94 -1.64 7.96
C SER A 237 -6.20 -0.31 8.19
N LEU A 238 -5.86 0.03 9.43
CA LEU A 238 -5.09 1.23 9.74
C LEU A 238 -3.60 1.04 9.43
N GLU A 239 -3.12 -0.19 9.48
CA GLU A 239 -1.80 -0.58 9.04
C GLU A 239 -1.62 -0.22 7.57
N ASP A 240 -2.61 -0.56 6.72
CA ASP A 240 -2.58 -0.18 5.31
C ASP A 240 -2.66 1.34 5.15
N TYR A 241 -3.45 2.05 5.96
CA TYR A 241 -3.47 3.52 5.97
C TYR A 241 -2.07 4.11 6.17
N VAL A 242 -1.35 3.67 7.21
CA VAL A 242 0.01 4.14 7.51
C VAL A 242 0.98 3.77 6.37
N HIS A 243 0.84 2.58 5.77
CA HIS A 243 1.68 2.16 4.64
C HIS A 243 1.42 2.94 3.35
N ARG A 244 0.17 3.33 3.10
CA ARG A 244 -0.24 4.15 1.96
C ARG A 244 0.34 5.55 2.09
N ILE A 245 0.13 6.22 3.23
CA ILE A 245 0.65 7.58 3.42
C ILE A 245 2.19 7.59 3.46
N GLY A 246 2.84 6.53 3.94
CA GLY A 246 4.30 6.35 3.90
C GLY A 246 4.91 6.21 2.49
N ARG A 247 4.10 6.31 1.43
CA ARG A 247 4.61 6.49 0.06
C ARG A 247 5.11 7.91 -0.21
N THR A 248 4.68 8.89 0.59
CA THR A 248 5.26 10.25 0.62
C THR A 248 6.13 10.45 1.87
N GLY A 249 6.78 11.60 1.99
CA GLY A 249 7.57 11.97 3.19
C GLY A 249 8.84 11.14 3.39
N ARG A 250 9.45 10.64 2.31
CA ARG A 250 10.66 9.81 2.35
C ARG A 250 11.93 10.66 2.32
N ALA A 251 13.03 10.12 2.85
CA ALA A 251 14.37 10.71 2.79
C ALA A 251 14.47 12.17 3.30
N GLY A 252 13.71 12.50 4.34
CA GLY A 252 13.71 13.84 4.96
C GLY A 252 12.84 14.89 4.25
N ALA A 253 12.20 14.53 3.12
CA ALA A 253 11.21 15.40 2.48
C ALA A 253 9.91 15.43 3.27
N LYS A 254 9.19 16.56 3.21
CA LYS A 254 7.81 16.65 3.68
C LYS A 254 6.86 16.03 2.65
N GLY A 255 5.81 15.39 3.13
CA GLY A 255 4.77 14.79 2.30
C GLY A 255 3.38 15.25 2.71
N THR A 256 2.41 15.14 1.81
CA THR A 256 1.00 15.38 2.15
C THR A 256 0.14 14.20 1.73
N ALA A 257 -0.74 13.77 2.62
CA ALA A 257 -1.72 12.73 2.41
C ALA A 257 -3.14 13.28 2.56
N TYR A 258 -3.98 13.09 1.55
CA TYR A 258 -5.41 13.39 1.59
C TYR A 258 -6.21 12.10 1.68
N THR A 259 -7.23 12.06 2.51
CA THR A 259 -8.04 10.86 2.73
C THR A 259 -9.51 11.20 2.66
N PHE A 260 -10.22 10.53 1.76
CA PHE A 260 -11.68 10.54 1.73
C PHE A 260 -12.20 9.47 2.68
N PHE A 261 -12.95 9.91 3.68
CA PHE A 261 -13.48 9.06 4.73
C PHE A 261 -15.00 9.10 4.69
N THR A 262 -15.64 7.93 4.64
CA THR A 262 -17.10 7.84 4.53
C THR A 262 -17.71 7.18 5.76
N ALA A 263 -19.03 7.22 5.84
CA ALA A 263 -19.80 6.56 6.89
C ALA A 263 -19.45 5.06 7.05
N ALA A 264 -19.14 4.38 5.95
CA ALA A 264 -18.76 2.97 5.96
C ALA A 264 -17.44 2.71 6.70
N ASN A 265 -16.61 3.74 6.88
CA ASN A 265 -15.32 3.65 7.54
C ASN A 265 -15.38 3.99 9.03
N ALA A 266 -16.56 4.34 9.58
CA ALA A 266 -16.72 4.83 10.95
C ALA A 266 -16.09 3.93 12.03
N ARG A 267 -16.02 2.61 11.80
CA ARG A 267 -15.33 1.65 12.69
C ARG A 267 -13.86 1.99 12.96
N PHE A 268 -13.20 2.67 12.03
CA PHE A 268 -11.79 3.09 12.14
C PHE A 268 -11.62 4.49 12.74
N ALA A 269 -12.70 5.26 12.92
CA ALA A 269 -12.61 6.68 13.26
C ALA A 269 -11.86 6.92 14.58
N LYS A 270 -12.17 6.13 15.63
CA LYS A 270 -11.53 6.28 16.95
C LYS A 270 -10.02 6.09 16.89
N GLU A 271 -9.57 5.01 16.25
CA GLU A 271 -8.15 4.70 16.16
C GLU A 271 -7.42 5.63 15.17
N LEU A 272 -8.09 6.05 14.09
CA LEU A 272 -7.56 7.07 13.17
C LEU A 272 -7.33 8.41 13.88
N ILE A 273 -8.24 8.84 14.76
CA ILE A 273 -8.08 10.05 15.58
C ILE A 273 -6.80 9.94 16.42
N ASN A 274 -6.59 8.80 17.09
CA ASN A 274 -5.39 8.59 17.89
C ASN A 274 -4.10 8.73 17.05
N ILE A 275 -4.08 8.19 15.82
CA ILE A 275 -2.94 8.30 14.89
C ILE A 275 -2.71 9.76 14.49
N LEU A 276 -3.78 10.50 14.18
CA LEU A 276 -3.70 11.91 13.79
C LEU A 276 -3.21 12.78 14.94
N GLU A 277 -3.73 12.58 16.16
CA GLU A 277 -3.32 13.32 17.36
C GLU A 277 -1.85 13.03 17.72
N GLU A 278 -1.42 11.77 17.65
CA GLU A 278 -0.02 11.38 17.89
C GLU A 278 0.93 12.05 16.90
N ALA A 279 0.51 12.18 15.64
CA ALA A 279 1.28 12.86 14.61
C ALA A 279 1.11 14.39 14.60
N GLY A 280 0.44 14.97 15.60
CA GLY A 280 0.23 16.42 15.73
C GLY A 280 -0.65 17.04 14.62
N GLN A 281 -1.51 16.24 14.01
CA GLN A 281 -2.38 16.66 12.90
C GLN A 281 -3.69 17.26 13.41
N LYS A 282 -4.29 18.14 12.60
CA LYS A 282 -5.62 18.69 12.92
C LYS A 282 -6.69 17.65 12.65
N VAL A 283 -7.46 17.29 13.67
CA VAL A 283 -8.62 16.40 13.56
C VAL A 283 -9.87 17.22 13.31
N SER A 284 -10.66 16.87 12.29
CA SER A 284 -11.91 17.57 12.00
C SER A 284 -13.00 17.25 13.04
N PRO A 285 -13.86 18.21 13.39
CA PRO A 285 -14.98 17.95 14.30
C PRO A 285 -15.88 16.81 13.85
N ASP A 286 -16.07 16.67 12.53
CA ASP A 286 -16.89 15.61 11.93
C ASP A 286 -16.29 14.22 12.18
N LEU A 287 -14.95 14.08 12.07
CA LEU A 287 -14.27 12.83 12.37
C LEU A 287 -14.38 12.49 13.87
N VAL A 288 -14.24 13.48 14.76
CA VAL A 288 -14.45 13.31 16.20
C VAL A 288 -15.88 12.86 16.50
N ALA A 289 -16.87 13.45 15.84
CA ALA A 289 -18.27 13.05 15.99
C ALA A 289 -18.49 11.59 15.58
N MET A 290 -17.93 11.17 14.44
CA MET A 290 -17.97 9.76 14.01
C MET A 290 -17.29 8.83 15.01
N GLY A 291 -16.13 9.23 15.57
CA GLY A 291 -15.42 8.45 16.59
C GLY A 291 -16.20 8.26 17.89
N ARG A 292 -17.17 9.14 18.18
CA ARG A 292 -18.10 9.05 19.31
C ARG A 292 -19.38 8.26 18.99
N GLY A 293 -19.50 7.72 17.77
CA GLY A 293 -20.69 6.98 17.32
C GLY A 293 -21.84 7.87 16.85
N ALA A 294 -21.59 9.16 16.57
CA ALA A 294 -22.60 10.01 15.96
C ALA A 294 -22.88 9.56 14.51
N PRO A 295 -24.14 9.63 14.05
CA PRO A 295 -24.44 9.36 12.66
C PRO A 295 -23.69 10.35 11.74
N PRO A 296 -23.29 9.92 10.54
CA PRO A 296 -22.60 10.77 9.57
C PRO A 296 -23.38 12.06 9.32
N PRO A 297 -22.70 13.21 9.09
CA PRO A 297 -23.38 14.42 8.68
C PRO A 297 -24.27 14.14 7.46
N PRO A 298 -25.53 14.61 7.43
CA PRO A 298 -26.33 14.52 6.22
C PRO A 298 -25.61 15.24 5.09
N ALA A 299 -25.58 14.62 3.90
CA ALA A 299 -24.95 15.22 2.73
C ALA A 299 -25.51 16.63 2.49
N PHE A 300 -24.68 17.65 2.66
CA PHE A 300 -25.04 19.03 2.33
C PHE A 300 -25.27 19.10 0.81
N GLY A 301 -26.53 19.02 0.39
CA GLY A 301 -26.86 19.06 -1.04
C GLY A 301 -28.20 18.44 -1.45
N SER A 302 -29.30 18.76 -0.78
CA SER A 302 -30.60 18.82 -1.46
C SER A 302 -31.45 19.89 -0.78
N GLY A 303 -31.38 21.12 -1.29
CA GLY A 303 -32.35 22.16 -0.99
C GLY A 303 -33.71 21.70 -1.50
N ARG A 304 -34.43 20.95 -0.67
CA ARG A 304 -35.84 20.66 -0.88
C ARG A 304 -36.58 21.90 -0.42
N ASP A 305 -36.77 22.79 -1.38
CA ASP A 305 -37.68 23.93 -1.29
C ASP A 305 -39.04 23.40 -0.81
N ARG A 306 -39.28 23.47 0.50
CA ARG A 306 -40.58 23.16 1.08
C ARG A 306 -41.46 24.36 0.77
N GLY A 307 -42.07 24.33 -0.42
CA GLY A 307 -43.15 25.20 -0.81
C GLY A 307 -44.19 25.25 0.31
N ARG A 308 -44.26 26.41 0.96
CA ARG A 308 -45.33 26.79 1.88
C ARG A 308 -46.64 26.82 1.07
N GLY A 309 -47.41 25.74 1.14
CA GLY A 309 -48.80 25.73 0.71
C GLY A 309 -49.63 26.65 1.60
N TYR A 310 -49.92 27.85 1.10
CA TYR A 310 -50.86 28.79 1.67
C TYR A 310 -52.27 28.23 1.45
N GLY A 311 -52.83 27.57 2.46
CA GLY A 311 -54.23 27.14 2.50
C GLY A 311 -55.14 28.35 2.71
N GLY A 312 -55.49 29.03 1.61
CA GLY A 312 -56.50 30.08 1.60
C GLY A 312 -57.90 29.48 1.66
N GLY A 313 -58.58 29.72 2.78
CA GLY A 313 -60.02 29.47 2.89
C GLY A 313 -60.81 30.43 2.01
N ARG A 314 -61.93 29.94 1.46
CA ARG A 314 -63.11 30.72 1.07
C ARG A 314 -64.31 29.78 0.90
N SER A 315 -65.11 29.72 1.95
CA SER A 315 -66.56 29.52 1.88
C SER A 315 -67.17 30.69 1.13
N TRP A 316 -68.15 30.47 0.25
CA TRP A 316 -69.39 31.27 0.15
C TRP A 316 -70.48 30.42 -0.52
N ASN A 317 -71.69 30.62 0.02
CA ASN A 317 -73.01 30.20 -0.48
C ASN A 317 -73.25 30.49 -1.95
#